data_AF-A0A967JWX2-F1
#
_entry.id   AF-A0A967JWX2-F1
#
_cell.length_a   1.000
_cell.length_b   1.000
_cell.length_c   1.000
_cell.angle_alpha   90.00
_cell.angle_beta   90.00
_cell.angle_gamma   90.00
#
_symmetry.space_group_name_H-M   'P 1'
#
loop_
_entity.id
_entity.type
_entity.pdbx_description
1 polymer ?
#
loop_
_entity_poly.entity_id
_entity_poly.type
_entity_poly.pdbx_seq_one_letter_code
_entity_poly.pdbx_strand_id
1 'polypeptide(L)' 'VIAGGAGMLVMEEREHALARGAPVIAELVGYGATSDGYDMVAPCGEGAVRCMQQALATVDGDID' A
#
# COMPACT_ATOMS: atom_id res chain seq x y z
N VAL A 1 -22.40 5.47 -3.85
CA VAL A 1 -23.08 4.80 -2.71
C VAL A 1 -22.15 4.89 -1.52
N ILE A 2 -22.63 5.34 -0.35
CA ILE A 2 -21.83 5.36 0.89
C ILE A 2 -22.08 4.04 1.64
N ALA A 3 -21.03 3.44 2.20
CA ALA A 3 -21.06 2.19 2.96
C ALA A 3 -20.28 2.34 4.27
N GLY A 4 -20.52 1.45 5.25
CA GLY A 4 -19.84 1.43 6.54
C GLY A 4 -19.39 0.02 6.97
N GLY A 5 -18.31 -0.05 7.74
CA GLY A 5 -17.66 -1.28 8.23
C GLY A 5 -16.35 -0.97 8.96
N ALA A 6 -15.59 -2.00 9.35
CA ALA A 6 -14.25 -1.86 9.95
C ALA A 6 -13.31 -2.98 9.49
N GLY A 7 -12.00 -2.74 9.55
CA GLY A 7 -10.95 -3.72 9.24
C GLY A 7 -9.66 -3.42 10.00
N MET A 8 -8.84 -4.45 10.22
CA MET A 8 -7.55 -4.37 10.92
C MET A 8 -6.56 -5.33 10.27
N LEU A 9 -5.30 -4.93 10.21
CA LEU A 9 -4.17 -5.78 9.84
C LEU A 9 -3.21 -5.87 11.02
N VAL A 10 -2.63 -7.05 11.22
CA VAL A 10 -1.51 -7.25 12.16
C VAL A 10 -0.25 -7.33 11.31
N MET A 11 0.63 -6.34 11.48
CA MET A 11 1.90 -6.22 10.76
C MET A 11 3.04 -6.57 11.70
N GLU A 12 4.01 -7.32 11.20
CA GLU A 12 5.12 -7.84 11.97
C GLU A 12 6.35 -7.96 11.08
N GLU A 13 7.53 -7.95 11.67
CA GLU A 13 8.78 -8.23 10.96
C GLU A 13 8.82 -9.72 10.55
N ARG A 14 9.31 -10.00 9.34
CA ARG A 14 9.21 -11.30 8.68
C ARG A 14 9.87 -12.42 9.51
N GLU A 15 11.11 -12.24 9.93
CA GLU A 15 11.84 -13.27 10.68
C GLU A 15 11.21 -13.53 12.04
N HIS A 16 10.71 -12.49 12.71
CA HIS A 16 9.99 -12.61 13.98
C HIS A 16 8.67 -13.39 13.81
N ALA A 17 7.90 -13.08 12.77
CA ALA A 17 6.67 -13.80 12.44
C ALA A 17 6.95 -15.29 12.13
N LEU A 18 7.98 -15.57 11.33
CA LEU A 18 8.40 -16.93 11.00
C LEU A 18 8.90 -17.69 12.24
N ALA A 19 9.70 -17.06 13.10
CA ALA A 19 10.27 -17.68 14.30
C ALA A 19 9.19 -18.15 15.29
N ARG A 20 8.07 -17.41 15.40
CA ARG A 20 6.93 -17.82 16.24
C ARG A 20 5.91 -18.69 15.51
N GLY A 21 6.14 -19.04 14.23
CA GLY A 21 5.22 -19.82 13.41
C GLY A 21 3.90 -19.12 13.09
N ALA A 22 3.92 -17.79 12.94
CA ALA A 22 2.73 -17.02 12.58
C ALA A 22 2.26 -17.34 11.15
N PRO A 23 0.94 -17.40 10.90
CA PRO A 23 0.43 -17.50 9.54
C PRO A 23 0.69 -16.20 8.78
N VAL A 24 1.54 -16.25 7.75
CA VAL A 24 1.84 -15.11 6.87
C VAL A 24 0.83 -15.11 5.72
N ILE A 25 -0.03 -14.08 5.68
CA ILE A 25 -1.08 -13.93 4.66
C ILE A 25 -0.53 -13.24 3.40
N ALA A 26 0.30 -12.23 3.60
CA ALA A 26 0.93 -11.45 2.56
C ALA A 26 2.16 -10.73 3.11
N GLU A 27 2.97 -10.17 2.22
CA GLU A 27 4.12 -9.32 2.53
C GLU A 27 3.89 -7.92 1.96
N LEU A 28 4.19 -6.88 2.75
CA LEU A 28 4.14 -5.50 2.27
C LEU A 28 5.45 -5.15 1.58
N VAL A 29 5.43 -5.21 0.24
CA VAL A 29 6.62 -5.03 -0.61
C VAL A 29 6.80 -3.60 -1.15
N GLY A 30 5.80 -2.73 -0.99
CA GLY A 30 5.88 -1.36 -1.48
C GLY A 30 4.81 -0.44 -0.92
N TYR A 31 5.14 0.86 -0.81
CA TYR A 31 4.25 1.91 -0.32
C TYR A 31 4.56 3.24 -0.98
N GLY A 32 3.52 3.96 -1.40
CA GLY A 32 3.62 5.28 -2.02
C GLY A 32 2.65 6.25 -1.35
N ALA A 33 3.08 7.50 -1.17
CA ALA A 33 2.27 8.55 -0.60
C ALA A 33 2.65 9.90 -1.23
N THR A 34 1.69 10.52 -1.91
CA THR A 34 1.89 11.82 -2.57
C THR A 34 0.71 12.75 -2.30
N SER A 35 0.87 14.02 -2.65
CA SER A 35 -0.20 15.02 -2.64
C SER A 35 -0.31 15.65 -4.02
N ASP A 36 -1.54 15.83 -4.49
CA ASP A 36 -1.82 16.48 -5.76
C ASP A 36 -1.58 17.99 -5.71
N GLY A 37 -1.84 18.63 -4.55
CA GLY A 37 -1.68 20.07 -4.36
C GLY A 37 -2.47 20.94 -5.35
N TYR A 38 -3.53 20.38 -5.96
CA TYR A 38 -4.21 20.94 -7.13
C TYR A 38 -5.61 21.49 -6.82
N ASP A 39 -6.61 20.62 -6.76
CA ASP A 39 -8.00 20.96 -6.46
C ASP A 39 -8.48 20.16 -5.24
N MET A 40 -9.46 20.69 -4.51
CA MET A 40 -9.96 20.04 -3.28
C MET A 40 -10.80 18.79 -3.57
N VAL A 41 -11.43 18.70 -4.75
CA VAL A 41 -12.40 17.64 -5.09
C VAL A 41 -11.94 16.84 -6.29
N ALA A 42 -11.33 17.49 -7.28
CA ALA A 42 -10.87 16.85 -8.50
C ALA A 42 -9.40 16.38 -8.39
N PRO A 43 -9.10 15.12 -8.73
CA PRO A 43 -7.71 14.65 -8.79
C PRO A 43 -6.97 15.24 -10.00
N CYS A 44 -5.66 15.45 -9.88
CA CYS A 44 -4.83 15.91 -11.01
C CYS A 44 -4.29 14.76 -11.89
N GLY A 45 -4.42 13.51 -11.42
CA GLY A 45 -3.96 12.31 -12.12
C GLY A 45 -2.45 12.10 -12.05
N GLU A 46 -1.64 13.13 -12.28
CA GLU A 46 -0.18 13.05 -12.19
C GLU A 46 0.28 12.63 -10.79
N GLY A 47 -0.34 13.15 -9.73
CA GLY A 47 -0.02 12.74 -8.36
C GLY A 47 -0.30 11.26 -8.11
N ALA A 48 -1.40 10.72 -8.65
CA ALA A 48 -1.70 9.29 -8.58
C ALA A 48 -0.63 8.45 -9.32
N VAL A 49 -0.18 8.88 -10.50
CA VAL A 49 0.90 8.20 -11.25
C VAL A 49 2.19 8.18 -10.43
N ARG A 50 2.59 9.32 -9.84
CA ARG A 50 3.78 9.39 -8.98
C ARG A 50 3.64 8.49 -7.74
N CYS A 51 2.45 8.44 -7.15
CA CYS A 51 2.14 7.58 -6.01
C CYS A 51 2.38 6.11 -6.34
N MET A 52 1.84 5.64 -7.47
CA MET A 52 2.05 4.27 -7.93
C MET A 52 3.52 3.99 -8.24
N GLN A 53 4.22 4.92 -8.91
CA GLN A 53 5.65 4.76 -9.20
C GLN A 53 6.50 4.64 -7.93
N GLN A 54 6.20 5.41 -6.88
CA GLN A 54 6.88 5.28 -5.58
C GLN A 54 6.64 3.91 -4.95
N ALA A 55 5.39 3.43 -4.95
CA ALA A 55 5.07 2.12 -4.40
C ALA A 55 5.76 0.98 -5.16
N LEU A 56 5.84 1.08 -6.49
CA LEU A 56 6.48 0.07 -7.34
C LEU A 56 8.01 0.11 -7.32
N ALA A 57 8.62 1.21 -6.87
CA ALA A 57 10.07 1.37 -6.86
C ALA A 57 10.81 0.36 -5.96
N THR A 58 10.10 -0.30 -5.05
CA THR A 58 10.63 -1.33 -4.15
C THR A 58 10.06 -2.72 -4.41
N VAL A 59 9.28 -2.89 -5.49
CA VAL A 59 8.63 -4.16 -5.82
C VAL A 59 9.49 -4.90 -6.83
N ASP A 60 9.90 -6.11 -6.47
CA ASP A 60 10.57 -7.04 -7.36
C ASP A 60 9.55 -8.00 -7.97
N GLY A 61 9.09 -7.70 -9.20
CA GLY A 61 8.15 -8.54 -9.95
C GLY A 61 7.15 -7.72 -10.75
N ASP A 62 6.43 -8.40 -11.64
CA ASP A 62 5.35 -7.79 -12.42
C ASP A 62 4.06 -7.71 -11.58
N ILE A 63 3.24 -6.70 -11.86
CA ILE A 63 1.88 -6.59 -11.32
C ILE A 63 0.92 -7.10 -12.39
N ASP A 64 0.29 -8.25 -12.13
CA ASP A 64 -0.76 -8.86 -12.98
C ASP A 64 -2.11 -8.12 -12.89
#